data_AF-A0A2D3VYB3-F1
#
_entry.id   AF-A0A2D3VYB3-F1
#
_cell.length_a   1.000
_cell.length_b   1.000
_cell.length_c   1.000
_cell.angle_alpha   90.00
_cell.angle_beta   90.00
_cell.angle_gamma   90.00
#
_symmetry.space_group_name_H-M   'P 1'
#
loop_
_entity.id
_entity.type
_entity.pdbx_description
1 polymer ?
#
loop_
_entity_poly.entity_id
_entity_poly.type
_entity_poly.pdbx_seq_one_letter_code
_entity_poly.pdbx_strand_id
1 'polypeptide(L)'
;MHKTLLLLMAAFFVSACSDNASVVVFDKNITQTKISCMQLRVWPPDEAIEKYLQTRYSFDVNCLYQLEVSTKNGITCNSNQNIQTKALGAFPTSYIKMEILKGKNVVYSYYKDLQGDVELSDVQRACDMMGEDLLFFSK
;
A
#
# COMPACT_ATOMS: atom_id res chain seq x y z
N MET A 1 -42.13 21.76 -21.89
CA MET A 1 -40.78 21.15 -22.09
C MET A 1 -39.79 21.59 -21.00
N HIS A 2 -40.11 21.43 -19.71
CA HIS A 2 -39.25 21.92 -18.60
C HIS A 2 -39.01 20.87 -17.48
N LYS A 3 -39.60 19.67 -17.58
CA LYS A 3 -39.51 18.65 -16.52
C LYS A 3 -38.38 17.63 -16.71
N THR A 4 -37.82 17.51 -17.92
CA THR A 4 -36.76 16.54 -18.23
C THR A 4 -35.33 17.04 -17.97
N LEU A 5 -35.14 18.35 -17.78
CA LEU A 5 -33.81 18.94 -17.56
C LEU A 5 -33.34 18.82 -16.10
N LEU A 6 -34.27 18.70 -15.15
CA LEU A 6 -33.93 18.64 -13.71
C LEU A 6 -33.47 17.25 -13.25
N LEU A 7 -33.69 16.20 -14.05
CA LEU A 7 -33.32 14.82 -13.67
C LEU A 7 -31.85 14.48 -14.00
N LEU A 8 -31.21 15.22 -14.91
CA LEU A 8 -29.83 14.94 -15.34
C LEU A 8 -28.77 15.48 -14.37
N MET A 9 -29.13 16.47 -13.55
CA MET A 9 -28.18 17.14 -12.63
C MET A 9 -27.94 16.36 -11.33
N ALA A 10 -28.80 15.40 -11.01
CA ALA A 10 -28.67 14.54 -9.84
C ALA A 10 -27.64 13.39 -10.03
N ALA A 11 -27.21 13.12 -11.26
CA ALA A 11 -26.32 12.00 -11.58
C ALA A 11 -24.82 12.29 -11.42
N PHE A 12 -24.43 13.52 -11.07
CA PHE A 12 -23.02 13.95 -11.04
C PHE A 12 -22.34 13.93 -9.66
N PHE A 13 -23.00 13.46 -8.60
CA PHE A 13 -22.49 13.57 -7.22
C PHE A 13 -21.98 12.27 -6.56
N VAL A 14 -21.76 11.20 -7.32
CA VAL A 14 -21.07 10.00 -6.82
C VAL A 14 -19.66 9.88 -7.40
N SER A 15 -18.84 10.91 -7.19
CA SER A 15 -17.39 10.71 -7.13
C SER A 15 -17.04 10.29 -5.71
N ALA A 16 -17.15 8.98 -5.42
CA ALA A 16 -16.57 8.46 -4.19
C ALA A 16 -15.06 8.67 -4.26
N CYS A 17 -14.51 9.49 -3.35
CA CYS A 17 -13.07 9.55 -3.14
C CYS A 17 -12.60 8.14 -2.78
N SER A 18 -11.81 7.55 -3.66
CA SER A 18 -11.40 6.16 -3.52
C SER A 18 -10.30 6.06 -2.46
N ASP A 19 -10.53 5.25 -1.43
CA ASP A 19 -9.54 4.82 -0.42
C ASP A 19 -8.53 3.82 -1.04
N ASN A 20 -7.94 4.24 -2.15
CA ASN A 20 -7.09 3.39 -2.98
C ASN A 20 -5.64 3.53 -2.52
N ALA A 21 -4.96 2.39 -2.48
CA ALA A 21 -3.52 2.38 -2.34
C ALA A 21 -2.86 3.02 -3.58
N SER A 22 -1.74 3.68 -3.36
CA SER A 22 -0.85 4.15 -4.42
C SER A 22 0.13 3.02 -4.77
N VAL A 23 0.02 2.48 -5.98
CA VAL A 23 0.95 1.49 -6.52
C VAL A 23 1.80 2.12 -7.63
N VAL A 24 3.11 1.93 -7.54
CA VAL A 24 4.08 2.41 -8.53
C VAL A 24 5.00 1.26 -8.93
N VAL A 25 4.97 0.91 -10.23
CA VAL A 25 5.88 -0.06 -10.85
C VAL A 25 7.00 0.72 -11.55
N PHE A 26 8.20 0.72 -10.96
CA PHE A 26 9.35 1.46 -11.50
C PHE A 26 10.07 0.69 -12.61
N ASP A 27 10.25 -0.63 -12.44
CA ASP A 27 10.77 -1.51 -13.48
C ASP A 27 9.65 -2.42 -13.99
N LYS A 28 9.10 -2.12 -15.18
CA LYS A 28 7.98 -2.88 -15.74
C LYS A 28 8.30 -4.36 -15.95
N ASN A 29 9.57 -4.74 -16.11
CA ASN A 29 9.95 -6.14 -16.29
C ASN A 29 9.65 -6.99 -15.06
N ILE A 30 9.51 -6.38 -13.88
CA ILE A 30 9.18 -7.08 -12.63
C ILE A 30 7.79 -7.73 -12.67
N THR A 31 6.88 -7.19 -13.47
CA THR A 31 5.52 -7.74 -13.66
C THR A 31 5.50 -8.95 -14.60
N GLN A 32 6.56 -9.13 -15.39
CA GLN A 32 6.66 -10.18 -16.42
C GLN A 32 7.66 -11.28 -16.03
N THR A 33 8.52 -11.00 -15.04
CA THR A 33 9.59 -11.90 -14.62
C THR A 33 9.24 -12.51 -13.27
N LYS A 34 9.30 -13.84 -13.17
CA LYS A 34 9.09 -14.51 -11.89
C LYS A 34 10.21 -14.16 -10.91
N ILE A 35 9.85 -13.66 -9.74
CA ILE A 35 10.79 -13.44 -8.63
C ILE A 35 11.03 -14.79 -7.93
N SER A 36 12.23 -15.33 -8.08
CA SER A 36 12.58 -16.69 -7.59
C SER A 36 12.90 -16.76 -6.09
N CYS A 37 13.35 -15.66 -5.50
CA CYS A 37 13.64 -15.51 -4.08
C CYS A 37 13.45 -14.05 -3.68
N MET A 38 13.36 -13.77 -2.37
CA MET A 38 13.42 -12.43 -1.80
C MET A 38 14.06 -12.47 -0.41
N GLN A 39 14.67 -11.38 0.03
CA GLN A 39 14.93 -11.09 1.44
C GLN A 39 13.69 -10.46 2.07
N LEU A 40 13.55 -10.54 3.40
CA LEU A 40 12.52 -9.82 4.14
C LEU A 40 13.15 -8.78 5.05
N ARG A 41 12.58 -7.57 5.07
CA ARG A 41 12.87 -6.54 6.04
C ARG A 41 11.57 -5.88 6.52
N VAL A 42 11.32 -5.89 7.82
CA VAL A 42 10.16 -5.23 8.43
C VAL A 42 10.64 -4.07 9.32
N TRP A 43 10.08 -2.88 9.15
CA TRP A 43 10.49 -1.69 9.91
C TRP A 43 9.31 -0.75 10.27
N PRO A 44 9.07 -0.43 11.55
CA PRO A 44 9.74 -0.97 12.73
C PRO A 44 9.55 -2.50 12.84
N PRO A 45 10.41 -3.21 13.59
CA PRO A 45 10.25 -4.65 13.76
C PRO A 45 8.87 -4.99 14.35
N ASP A 46 8.17 -5.91 13.70
CA ASP A 46 6.85 -6.41 14.12
C ASP A 46 6.79 -7.92 13.85
N GLU A 47 6.77 -8.70 14.93
CA GLU A 47 6.82 -10.16 14.87
C GLU A 47 5.57 -10.78 14.23
N ALA A 48 4.40 -10.14 14.36
CA ALA A 48 3.17 -10.65 13.78
C ALA A 48 3.19 -10.49 12.26
N ILE A 49 3.65 -9.32 11.78
CA ILE A 49 3.83 -9.04 10.35
C ILE A 49 4.89 -9.97 9.76
N GLU A 50 6.03 -10.11 10.43
CA GLU A 50 7.13 -10.95 9.96
C GLU A 50 6.70 -12.42 9.83
N LYS A 51 6.08 -12.98 10.87
CA LYS A 51 5.56 -14.36 10.86
C LYS A 51 4.54 -14.58 9.74
N TYR A 52 3.61 -13.64 9.56
CA TYR A 52 2.63 -13.72 8.48
C TYR A 52 3.28 -13.73 7.10
N LEU A 53 4.26 -12.85 6.85
CA LEU A 53 4.95 -12.82 5.57
C LEU A 53 5.74 -14.11 5.32
N GLN A 54 6.35 -14.67 6.36
CA GLN A 54 7.07 -15.95 6.30
C GLN A 54 6.16 -17.16 6.04
N THR A 55 4.87 -17.08 6.37
CA THR A 55 3.90 -18.12 5.99
C THR A 55 3.49 -18.00 4.53
N ARG A 56 3.46 -16.78 3.99
CA ARG A 56 3.03 -16.51 2.61
C ARG A 56 4.13 -16.71 1.55
N TYR A 57 5.37 -16.37 1.90
CA TYR A 57 6.50 -16.38 0.98
C TYR A 57 7.72 -17.10 1.58
N SER A 58 8.64 -17.51 0.71
CA SER A 58 9.96 -18.02 1.11
C SER A 58 10.99 -16.90 1.03
N PHE A 59 11.82 -16.75 2.08
CA PHE A 59 12.86 -15.74 2.13
C PHE A 59 14.26 -16.35 2.22
N ASP A 60 15.20 -15.77 1.49
CA ASP A 60 16.62 -16.12 1.46
C ASP A 60 17.44 -14.86 1.63
N VAL A 61 18.30 -14.84 2.65
CA VAL A 61 19.17 -13.71 3.02
C VAL A 61 20.18 -13.35 1.93
N ASN A 62 20.48 -14.26 0.99
CA ASN A 62 21.42 -14.02 -0.10
C ASN A 62 20.73 -13.54 -1.39
N CYS A 63 19.40 -13.36 -1.38
CA CYS A 63 18.68 -13.01 -2.60
C CYS A 63 18.96 -11.57 -3.06
N LEU A 64 18.97 -11.31 -4.37
CA LEU A 64 19.12 -9.96 -4.91
C LEU A 64 17.90 -9.06 -4.63
N TYR A 65 16.71 -9.67 -4.58
CA TYR A 65 15.47 -8.96 -4.31
C TYR A 65 15.23 -8.88 -2.80
N GLN A 66 14.66 -7.77 -2.33
CA GLN A 66 14.27 -7.57 -0.94
C GLN A 66 12.85 -7.02 -0.89
N LEU A 67 11.99 -7.66 -0.10
CA LEU A 67 10.71 -7.10 0.31
C LEU A 67 10.93 -6.29 1.59
N GLU A 68 10.72 -4.97 1.50
CA GLU A 68 10.73 -4.06 2.65
C GLU A 68 9.31 -3.65 3.01
N VAL A 69 8.89 -3.95 4.24
CA VAL A 69 7.58 -3.57 4.79
C VAL A 69 7.80 -2.52 5.85
N SER A 70 7.24 -1.33 5.62
CA SER A 70 7.28 -0.22 6.55
C SER A 70 5.90 0.17 7.03
N THR A 71 5.73 0.29 8.35
CA THR A 71 4.47 0.71 8.98
C THR A 71 4.74 1.87 9.93
N LYS A 72 3.72 2.71 10.16
CA LYS A 72 3.80 3.77 11.17
C LYS A 72 2.43 4.10 11.69
N ASN A 73 2.24 3.98 13.00
CA ASN A 73 1.03 4.40 13.71
C ASN A 73 1.20 5.77 14.38
N GLY A 74 0.09 6.34 14.84
CA GLY A 74 0.09 7.58 15.65
C GLY A 74 0.63 8.81 14.91
N ILE A 75 0.48 8.87 13.59
CA ILE A 75 0.81 10.05 12.80
C ILE A 75 -0.12 11.18 13.23
N THR A 76 0.46 12.17 13.91
CA THR A 76 -0.25 13.37 14.33
C THR A 76 0.24 14.56 13.53
N CYS A 77 -0.68 15.32 12.98
CA CYS A 77 -0.37 16.55 12.26
C CYS A 77 -0.55 17.75 13.19
N ASN A 78 0.52 18.42 13.61
CA ASN A 78 0.46 19.57 14.53
C ASN A 78 0.73 20.92 13.85
N SER A 79 0.84 20.97 12.52
CA SER A 79 1.10 22.22 11.79
C SER A 79 -0.18 23.03 11.58
N ASN A 80 -0.13 24.32 11.93
CA ASN A 80 -1.20 25.29 11.64
C ASN A 80 -1.42 25.49 10.13
N GLN A 81 -0.45 25.11 9.29
CA GLN A 81 -0.60 25.19 7.83
C GLN A 81 -1.53 24.10 7.26
N ASN A 82 -1.81 23.05 8.05
CA ASN A 82 -2.68 21.93 7.65
C ASN A 82 -4.10 22.05 8.22
N ILE A 83 -4.47 23.23 8.75
CA ILE A 83 -5.82 23.49 9.29
C ILE A 83 -6.90 23.24 8.22
N GLN A 84 -6.65 23.59 6.97
CA GLN A 84 -7.59 23.34 5.87
C GLN A 84 -7.78 21.84 5.60
N THR A 85 -6.69 21.06 5.55
CA THR A 85 -6.76 19.61 5.36
C THR A 85 -7.46 18.91 6.54
N LYS A 86 -7.23 19.38 7.77
CA LYS A 86 -7.96 18.91 8.97
C LYS A 86 -9.45 19.26 8.95
N ALA A 87 -9.81 20.39 8.36
CA ALA A 87 -11.20 20.85 8.28
C ALA A 87 -11.97 20.18 7.12
N LEU A 88 -11.27 19.72 6.08
CA LEU A 88 -11.85 19.15 4.86
C LEU A 88 -11.89 17.61 4.85
N GLY A 89 -11.23 16.93 5.80
CA GLY A 89 -11.26 15.47 5.89
C GLY A 89 -10.47 14.90 7.07
N ALA A 90 -10.60 13.59 7.28
CA ALA A 90 -9.83 12.88 8.29
C ALA A 90 -8.38 12.73 7.81
N PHE A 91 -7.43 13.32 8.56
CA PHE A 91 -6.00 13.19 8.28
C PHE A 91 -5.53 11.77 8.64
N PRO A 92 -4.71 11.11 7.80
CA PRO A 92 -4.30 9.75 8.08
C PRO A 92 -3.50 9.65 9.38
N THR A 93 -3.84 8.66 10.18
CA THR A 93 -3.24 8.40 11.50
C THR A 93 -2.17 7.32 11.42
N SER A 94 -2.13 6.56 10.33
CA SER A 94 -1.07 5.60 10.07
C SER A 94 -0.84 5.38 8.58
N TYR A 95 0.24 4.66 8.23
CA TYR A 95 0.46 4.16 6.88
C TYR A 95 1.03 2.74 6.89
N ILE A 96 0.82 2.05 5.78
CA ILE A 96 1.56 0.87 5.36
C ILE A 96 2.24 1.14 4.02
N LYS A 97 3.49 0.68 3.91
CA LYS A 97 4.30 0.77 2.70
C LYS A 97 5.01 -0.57 2.46
N MET A 98 4.90 -1.12 1.27
CA MET A 98 5.58 -2.34 0.86
C MET A 98 6.37 -2.09 -0.42
N GLU A 99 7.68 -2.32 -0.39
CA GLU A 99 8.57 -2.12 -1.53
C GLU A 99 9.30 -3.39 -1.88
N ILE A 100 9.41 -3.65 -3.19
CA ILE A 100 10.40 -4.60 -3.71
C ILE A 100 11.60 -3.80 -4.18
N LEU A 101 12.75 -4.11 -3.61
CA LEU A 101 14.04 -3.59 -4.02
C LEU A 101 14.79 -4.66 -4.82
N LYS A 102 15.59 -4.22 -5.79
CA LYS A 102 16.60 -5.02 -6.47
C LYS A 102 17.96 -4.39 -6.18
N GLY A 103 18.69 -4.93 -5.21
CA GLY A 103 19.81 -4.22 -4.60
C GLY A 103 19.35 -2.94 -3.90
N LYS A 104 19.77 -1.76 -4.40
CA LYS A 104 19.41 -0.45 -3.81
C LYS A 104 18.26 0.27 -4.52
N ASN A 105 17.77 -0.29 -5.64
CA ASN A 105 16.76 0.36 -6.45
C ASN A 105 15.38 -0.20 -6.10
N VAL A 106 14.42 0.69 -5.82
CA VAL A 106 13.02 0.31 -5.71
C VAL A 106 12.50 -0.03 -7.10
N VAL A 107 11.98 -1.24 -7.28
CA VAL A 107 11.41 -1.71 -8.55
C VAL A 107 9.88 -1.77 -8.51
N TYR A 108 9.30 -1.86 -7.32
CA TYR A 108 7.87 -1.83 -7.05
C TYR A 108 7.61 -1.17 -5.69
N SER A 109 6.55 -0.37 -5.58
CA SER A 109 6.14 0.27 -4.33
C SER A 109 4.61 0.28 -4.21
N TYR A 110 4.12 -0.22 -3.09
CA TYR A 110 2.75 -0.09 -2.62
C TYR A 110 2.75 0.83 -1.40
N TYR A 111 1.85 1.79 -1.36
CA TYR A 111 1.66 2.69 -0.23
C TYR A 111 0.19 2.91 0.04
N LYS A 112 -0.22 2.86 1.31
CA LYS A 112 -1.58 3.21 1.72
C LYS A 112 -1.59 3.97 3.04
N ASP A 113 -2.24 5.11 3.02
CA ASP A 113 -2.64 5.88 4.20
C ASP A 113 -3.87 5.24 4.86
N LEU A 114 -3.91 5.23 6.20
CA LEU A 114 -5.02 4.65 6.97
C LEU A 114 -5.53 5.64 8.02
N GLN A 115 -6.79 5.44 8.42
CA GLN A 115 -7.47 6.28 9.42
C GLN A 115 -7.42 5.68 10.83
N GLY A 116 -6.94 4.45 10.99
CA GLY A 116 -6.71 3.79 12.28
C GLY A 116 -5.28 3.25 12.37
N ASP A 117 -4.96 2.52 13.44
CA ASP A 117 -3.69 1.80 13.53
C ASP A 117 -3.60 0.71 12.46
N VAL A 118 -2.37 0.42 12.00
CA VAL A 118 -2.10 -0.67 11.08
C VAL A 118 -2.44 -2.00 11.75
N GLU A 119 -3.33 -2.75 11.13
CA GLU A 119 -3.65 -4.12 11.52
C GLU A 119 -3.01 -5.14 10.58
N LEU A 120 -2.93 -6.40 11.01
CA LEU A 120 -2.44 -7.48 10.15
C LEU A 120 -3.29 -7.64 8.87
N SER A 121 -4.57 -7.28 8.94
CA SER A 121 -5.48 -7.29 7.80
C SER A 121 -5.11 -6.27 6.71
N ASP A 122 -4.44 -5.17 7.07
CA ASP A 122 -3.89 -4.20 6.11
C ASP A 122 -2.69 -4.79 5.35
N VAL A 123 -1.82 -5.52 6.07
CA VAL A 123 -0.68 -6.24 5.47
C VAL A 123 -1.16 -7.34 4.53
N GLN A 124 -2.20 -8.08 4.93
CA GLN A 124 -2.82 -9.11 4.08
C GLN A 124 -3.31 -8.51 2.75
N ARG A 125 -4.08 -7.43 2.83
CA ARG A 125 -4.57 -6.72 1.63
C ARG A 125 -3.43 -6.20 0.76
N ALA A 126 -2.37 -5.66 1.36
CA ALA A 126 -1.20 -5.21 0.61
C ALA A 126 -0.48 -6.37 -0.09
N CYS A 127 -0.38 -7.54 0.55
CA CYS A 127 0.13 -8.76 -0.07
C CYS A 127 -0.73 -9.24 -1.24
N ASP A 128 -2.07 -9.20 -1.10
CA ASP A 128 -2.99 -9.64 -2.14
C ASP A 128 -2.87 -8.75 -3.37
N MET A 129 -2.91 -7.42 -3.19
CA MET A 129 -2.70 -6.44 -4.27
C MET A 129 -1.34 -6.65 -4.96
N MET A 130 -0.28 -6.82 -4.17
CA MET A 130 1.05 -7.07 -4.72
C MET A 130 1.11 -8.40 -5.51
N GLY A 131 0.36 -9.42 -5.08
CA GLY A 131 0.27 -10.71 -5.76
C GLY A 131 -0.57 -10.67 -7.05
N GLU A 132 -1.47 -9.69 -7.20
CA GLU A 132 -2.15 -9.42 -8.48
C GLU A 132 -1.19 -8.77 -9.50
N ASP A 133 -0.28 -7.91 -9.03
CA ASP A 133 0.64 -7.18 -9.89
C ASP A 133 1.93 -7.96 -10.24
N LEU A 134 2.38 -8.87 -9.36
CA LEU A 134 3.69 -9.50 -9.45
C LEU A 134 3.61 -11.04 -9.52
N LEU A 135 4.51 -11.61 -10.33
CA LEU A 135 4.67 -13.05 -10.45
C LEU A 135 5.60 -13.59 -9.37
N PHE A 136 5.04 -13.95 -8.21
CA PHE A 136 5.80 -14.51 -7.10
C PHE A 136 6.02 -16.02 -7.18
N PHE A 137 7.06 -16.47 -6.48
CA PHE A 137 7.08 -17.80 -5.90
C PHE A 137 6.30 -17.77 -4.57
N SER A 138 5.01 -18.10 -4.60
CA SER A 138 4.27 -18.41 -3.37
C SER A 138 4.64 -19.81 -2.90
N LYS A 139 4.67 -20.01 -1.57
CA LYS A 139 4.70 -21.35 -0.99
C LYS A 139 3.43 -22.13 -1.32
#